data_AF-A0A9P5U4L2-F1
#
_entry.id   AF-A0A9P5U4L2-F1
#
_cell.length_a   1.000
_cell.length_b   1.000
_cell.length_c   1.000
_cell.angle_alpha   90.00
_cell.angle_beta   90.00
_cell.angle_gamma   90.00
#
_symmetry.space_group_name_H-M   'P 1'
#
loop_
_entity.id
_entity.type
_entity.pdbx_description
1 polymer ?
#
loop_
_entity_poly.entity_id
_entity_poly.type
_entity_poly.pdbx_seq_one_letter_code
_entity_poly.pdbx_strand_id
1 'polypeptide(L)'
;MGQKKGSVLARARNAAKASAARILQTSTGTSNPVSHSPDNLPIHNSLDRADDSTDLNDIINNFVALEEEGLAPEYDERVEDELEVDKNIGESALQAFGLFLQRAQAEATAREHASKKRQRGSYKGNTPRTKFHHAAKCRKFVAEGGKLITNWFGKVTPSEYESGPDIEEIPTPLAQPEVPKIPEQNETVDWEKLADPAEACARLNALFNELKDLENHAEIPTKSDAALNALHSKDWPALHKAAEALTLRSRDKKIGVVLHTQISAMLGALNLYLDQYTKFTWKQASFLAARSQGKSVSHAQRIR
;
A
#
# COMPACT_ATOMS: atom_id res chain seq x y z
N MET A 1 10.43 -38.42 -45.00
CA MET A 1 11.45 -37.35 -45.05
C MET A 1 10.94 -36.16 -44.24
N GLY A 2 11.56 -35.85 -43.10
CA GLY A 2 11.15 -34.72 -42.25
C GLY A 2 12.35 -34.16 -41.50
N GLN A 3 12.98 -33.13 -42.09
CA GLN A 3 14.26 -32.61 -41.63
C GLN A 3 14.14 -31.62 -40.45
N LYS A 4 14.95 -31.92 -39.45
CA LYS A 4 15.56 -31.12 -38.37
C LYS A 4 15.42 -29.59 -38.48
N LYS A 5 14.44 -29.00 -37.76
CA LYS A 5 14.36 -27.55 -37.50
C LYS A 5 14.98 -27.10 -36.16
N GLY A 6 15.60 -28.00 -35.39
CA GLY A 6 16.11 -27.70 -34.03
C GLY A 6 17.50 -27.06 -33.94
N SER A 7 18.29 -27.06 -35.01
CA SER A 7 19.73 -26.74 -34.93
C SER A 7 20.07 -25.23 -35.09
N VAL A 8 19.19 -24.46 -35.74
CA VAL A 8 19.50 -23.05 -36.09
C VAL A 8 19.38 -22.12 -34.87
N LEU A 9 18.50 -22.41 -33.92
CA LEU A 9 18.29 -21.59 -32.72
C LEU A 9 19.44 -21.67 -31.71
N ALA A 10 20.21 -22.77 -31.69
CA ALA A 10 21.34 -22.92 -30.79
C ALA A 10 22.56 -22.06 -31.21
N ARG A 11 22.75 -21.84 -32.53
CA ARG A 11 23.86 -21.00 -33.03
C ARG A 11 23.66 -19.50 -32.79
N ALA A 12 22.42 -19.00 -32.86
CA ALA A 12 22.14 -17.58 -32.63
C ALA A 12 22.43 -17.15 -31.18
N ARG A 13 22.26 -18.04 -30.20
CA ARG A 13 22.45 -17.73 -28.78
C ARG A 13 23.92 -17.61 -28.37
N ASN A 14 24.82 -18.32 -29.04
CA ASN A 14 26.26 -18.24 -28.73
C ASN A 14 26.94 -17.03 -29.38
N ALA A 15 26.45 -16.54 -30.52
CA ALA A 15 26.98 -15.34 -31.17
C ALA A 15 26.73 -14.05 -30.35
N ALA A 16 25.59 -13.96 -29.66
CA ALA A 16 25.27 -12.80 -28.84
C ALA A 16 26.14 -12.69 -27.56
N LYS A 17 26.60 -13.82 -27.00
CA LYS A 17 27.50 -13.82 -25.83
C LYS A 17 28.93 -13.37 -26.15
N ALA A 18 29.41 -13.61 -27.38
CA ALA A 18 30.75 -13.19 -27.79
C ALA A 18 30.86 -11.66 -28.05
N SER A 19 29.75 -11.00 -28.41
CA SER A 19 29.71 -9.55 -28.66
C SER A 19 29.78 -8.72 -27.37
N ALA A 20 29.17 -9.19 -26.27
CA ALA A 20 29.14 -8.46 -25.01
C ALA A 20 30.49 -8.41 -24.26
N ALA A 21 31.40 -9.36 -24.53
CA ALA A 21 32.71 -9.39 -23.89
C ALA A 21 33.72 -8.40 -24.47
N ARG A 22 33.42 -7.76 -25.62
CA ARG A 22 34.38 -6.90 -26.35
C ARG A 22 34.27 -5.40 -26.03
N ILE A 23 33.25 -4.98 -25.29
CA ILE A 23 32.98 -3.54 -25.03
C ILE A 23 33.67 -3.04 -23.74
N LEU A 24 34.29 -3.91 -22.93
CA LEU A 24 34.87 -3.52 -21.64
C LEU A 24 36.41 -3.29 -21.64
N GLN A 25 37.05 -3.08 -22.79
CA GLN A 25 38.53 -2.96 -22.84
C GLN A 25 39.11 -1.67 -23.45
N THR A 26 38.33 -0.61 -23.65
CA THR A 26 38.88 0.65 -24.22
C THR A 26 38.47 1.89 -23.43
N SER A 27 39.10 2.12 -22.27
CA SER A 27 39.40 3.49 -21.80
C SER A 27 40.30 3.45 -20.55
N THR A 28 41.59 3.23 -20.74
CA THR A 28 42.61 3.65 -19.77
C THR A 28 43.71 4.40 -20.50
N GLY A 29 43.91 5.65 -20.09
CA GLY A 29 45.00 6.49 -20.54
C GLY A 29 44.60 7.96 -20.67
N THR A 30 45.05 8.82 -19.76
CA THR A 30 46.05 9.87 -20.05
C THR A 30 46.11 10.90 -18.90
N SER A 31 47.21 10.82 -18.14
CA SER A 31 47.99 11.85 -17.40
C SER A 31 47.37 13.19 -16.96
N ASN A 32 47.53 13.55 -15.68
CA ASN A 32 48.68 14.35 -15.22
C ASN A 32 48.80 14.41 -13.68
N PRO A 33 50.03 14.60 -13.13
CA PRO A 33 50.29 14.58 -11.69
C PRO A 33 50.36 15.99 -11.08
N VAL A 34 49.63 16.22 -9.99
CA VAL A 34 49.94 17.31 -9.06
C VAL A 34 50.15 16.70 -7.68
N SER A 35 51.40 16.81 -7.25
CA SER A 35 51.93 16.45 -5.96
C SER A 35 51.33 17.35 -4.88
N HIS A 36 50.56 16.78 -3.96
CA HIS A 36 50.46 17.27 -2.58
C HIS A 36 50.40 16.10 -1.60
N SER A 37 51.24 16.21 -0.56
CA SER A 37 51.43 15.27 0.54
C SER A 37 50.13 14.74 1.15
N PRO A 38 50.06 13.45 1.51
CA PRO A 38 49.00 12.93 2.35
C PRO A 38 49.39 13.06 3.83
N ASP A 39 48.74 13.99 4.54
CA ASP A 39 48.59 13.84 5.98
C ASP A 39 47.57 12.71 6.23
N ASN A 40 48.14 11.61 6.66
CA ASN A 40 47.52 10.31 6.82
C ASN A 40 46.88 10.26 8.21
N LEU A 41 45.65 10.77 8.34
CA LEU A 41 44.82 10.50 9.52
C LEU A 41 44.01 9.22 9.27
N PRO A 42 44.05 8.24 10.20
CA PRO A 42 43.34 6.98 10.04
C PRO A 42 41.84 7.20 10.25
N ILE A 43 41.12 7.45 9.16
CA ILE A 43 39.66 7.38 9.16
C ILE A 43 39.29 5.90 9.14
N HIS A 44 39.02 5.36 10.34
CA HIS A 44 38.35 4.07 10.53
C HIS A 44 36.89 4.17 10.04
N ASN A 45 36.68 4.16 8.72
CA ASN A 45 35.36 3.91 8.13
C ASN A 45 35.13 2.39 8.05
N SER A 46 34.97 1.76 9.21
CA SER A 46 34.27 0.48 9.32
C SER A 46 32.78 0.80 9.41
N LEU A 47 32.17 1.11 8.26
CA LEU A 47 30.72 1.07 8.11
C LEU A 47 30.35 -0.31 7.56
N ASP A 48 30.79 -1.35 8.27
CA ASP A 48 30.18 -2.67 8.12
C ASP A 48 28.79 -2.55 8.71
N ARG A 49 27.84 -2.52 7.78
CA ARG A 49 26.41 -2.40 7.95
C ARG A 49 25.91 -3.63 8.71
N ALA A 50 26.13 -3.63 10.02
CA ALA A 50 25.39 -4.46 10.95
C ALA A 50 23.90 -4.14 10.77
N ASP A 51 23.11 -5.19 10.80
CA ASP A 51 21.65 -5.15 10.72
C ASP A 51 21.15 -4.40 11.96
N ASP A 52 21.09 -3.08 11.85
CA ASP A 52 20.82 -2.12 12.93
C ASP A 52 19.31 -2.07 13.23
N SER A 53 18.75 -3.24 13.55
CA SER A 53 17.54 -3.28 14.34
C SER A 53 17.94 -3.17 15.81
N THR A 54 18.49 -2.02 16.21
CA THR A 54 18.52 -1.64 17.62
C THR A 54 17.07 -1.67 18.08
N ASP A 55 16.75 -2.65 18.92
CA ASP A 55 15.45 -2.71 19.57
C ASP A 55 15.25 -1.36 20.26
N LEU A 56 14.02 -0.85 20.27
CA LEU A 56 13.74 0.47 20.86
C LEU A 56 14.16 0.48 22.35
N ASN A 57 14.15 -0.69 22.99
CA ASN A 57 14.65 -0.93 24.32
C ASN A 57 16.18 -0.74 24.44
N ASP A 58 16.96 -1.10 23.43
CA ASP A 58 18.42 -0.89 23.44
C ASP A 58 18.74 0.60 23.38
N ILE A 59 18.00 1.37 22.58
CA ILE A 59 18.14 2.83 22.51
C ILE A 59 17.79 3.48 23.87
N ILE A 60 16.70 3.04 24.49
CA ILE A 60 16.27 3.55 25.82
C ILE A 60 17.30 3.19 26.89
N ASN A 61 17.77 1.95 26.93
CA ASN A 61 18.76 1.51 27.91
C ASN A 61 20.10 2.25 27.74
N ASN A 62 20.49 2.58 26.51
CA ASN A 62 21.70 3.36 26.26
C ASN A 62 21.55 4.81 26.77
N PHE A 63 20.35 5.40 26.65
CA PHE A 63 20.07 6.72 27.22
C PHE A 63 20.13 6.74 28.74
N VAL A 64 19.55 5.72 29.40
CA VAL A 64 19.60 5.59 30.87
C VAL A 64 21.04 5.38 31.35
N ALA A 65 21.83 4.57 30.65
CA ALA A 65 23.25 4.37 30.99
C ALA A 65 24.05 5.68 30.87
N LEU A 66 23.82 6.49 29.83
CA LEU A 66 24.48 7.80 29.66
C LEU A 66 24.08 8.80 30.75
N GLU A 67 22.84 8.74 31.24
CA GLU A 67 22.36 9.56 32.36
C GLU A 67 23.02 9.14 33.68
N GLU A 68 23.14 7.84 33.95
CA GLU A 68 23.83 7.32 35.14
C GLU A 68 25.34 7.64 35.14
N GLU A 69 25.98 7.66 33.97
CA GLU A 69 27.39 8.03 33.81
C GLU A 69 27.64 9.54 33.87
N GLY A 70 26.58 10.37 33.94
CA GLY A 70 26.70 11.83 33.89
C GLY A 70 27.21 12.36 32.55
N LEU A 71 27.11 11.55 31.50
CA LEU A 71 27.47 11.88 30.12
C LEU A 71 26.24 12.27 29.28
N ALA A 72 25.06 12.31 29.90
CA ALA A 72 23.88 12.89 29.29
C ALA A 72 24.22 14.32 28.83
N PRO A 73 24.02 14.66 27.54
CA PRO A 73 24.24 16.00 27.04
C PRO A 73 23.45 16.98 27.91
N GLU A 74 24.16 17.85 28.62
CA GLU A 74 23.54 18.90 29.39
C GLU A 74 22.87 19.85 28.39
N TYR A 75 21.55 19.88 28.38
CA TYR A 75 20.79 20.82 27.57
C TYR A 75 21.04 22.21 28.14
N ASP A 76 21.94 22.96 27.50
CA ASP A 76 22.17 24.36 27.85
C ASP A 76 20.94 25.17 27.44
N GLU A 77 20.02 25.35 28.39
CA GLU A 77 18.78 26.13 28.24
C GLU A 77 19.04 27.60 27.81
N ARG A 78 20.30 28.05 27.76
CA ARG A 78 20.68 29.40 27.31
C ARG A 78 20.87 29.52 25.80
N VAL A 79 20.82 28.43 25.04
CA VAL A 79 21.02 28.46 23.58
C VAL A 79 19.73 28.77 22.81
N GLU A 80 18.56 28.80 23.47
CA GLU A 80 17.28 29.05 22.78
C GLU A 80 17.09 30.51 22.31
N ASP A 81 17.79 31.49 22.90
CA ASP A 81 17.54 32.91 22.62
C ASP A 81 18.51 33.56 21.60
N GLU A 82 19.57 32.88 21.16
CA GLU A 82 20.60 33.46 20.28
C GLU A 82 20.92 32.65 19.01
N LEU A 83 20.09 31.68 18.64
CA LEU A 83 20.07 31.20 17.26
C LEU A 83 19.30 32.20 16.40
N GLU A 84 19.92 33.35 16.12
CA GLU A 84 19.71 34.04 14.86
C GLU A 84 20.17 33.08 13.76
N VAL A 85 19.29 32.11 13.43
CA VAL A 85 19.42 31.27 12.24
C VAL A 85 19.56 32.26 11.11
N ASP A 86 20.77 32.36 10.59
CA ASP A 86 21.17 33.25 9.53
C ASP A 86 20.16 33.04 8.39
N LYS A 87 19.16 33.93 8.30
CA LYS A 87 18.04 33.82 7.33
C LYS A 87 18.54 33.89 5.88
N ASN A 88 19.84 34.05 5.74
CA ASN A 88 20.64 33.99 4.54
C ASN A 88 21.21 32.59 4.28
N ILE A 89 20.52 31.50 4.66
CA ILE A 89 20.57 30.26 3.86
C ILE A 89 20.13 30.68 2.45
N GLY A 90 21.10 31.11 1.66
CA GLY A 90 20.85 31.96 0.50
C GLY A 90 19.89 31.27 -0.44
N GLU A 91 19.06 32.06 -1.13
CA GLU A 91 18.12 31.57 -2.14
C GLU A 91 18.78 30.57 -3.12
N SER A 92 20.09 30.69 -3.34
CA SER A 92 20.92 29.74 -4.08
C SER A 92 20.91 28.31 -3.52
N ALA A 93 21.01 28.11 -2.20
CA ALA A 93 20.95 26.80 -1.57
C ALA A 93 19.56 26.17 -1.70
N LEU A 94 18.50 26.98 -1.56
CA LEU A 94 17.12 26.53 -1.75
C LEU A 94 16.86 26.15 -3.22
N GLN A 95 17.37 26.93 -4.18
CA GLN A 95 17.29 26.61 -5.60
C GLN A 95 18.08 25.32 -5.95
N ALA A 96 19.28 25.16 -5.39
CA ALA A 96 20.08 23.94 -5.57
C ALA A 96 19.34 22.71 -5.04
N PHE A 97 18.70 22.83 -3.88
CA PHE A 97 17.87 21.77 -3.30
C PHE A 97 16.63 21.47 -4.16
N GLY A 98 15.96 22.50 -4.70
CA GLY A 98 14.84 22.33 -5.63
C GLY A 98 15.23 21.57 -6.90
N LEU A 99 16.38 21.91 -7.50
CA LEU A 99 16.93 21.21 -8.66
C LEU A 99 17.30 19.75 -8.33
N PHE A 100 17.83 19.51 -7.13
CA PHE A 100 18.13 18.16 -6.66
C PHE A 100 16.86 17.31 -6.56
N LEU A 101 15.79 17.84 -5.94
CA LEU A 101 14.50 17.13 -5.83
C LEU A 101 13.89 16.86 -7.21
N GLN A 102 13.92 17.83 -8.12
CA GLN A 102 13.41 17.66 -9.47
C GLN A 102 14.17 16.56 -10.23
N ARG A 103 15.50 16.51 -10.10
CA ARG A 103 16.33 15.46 -10.69
C ARG A 103 16.03 14.08 -10.10
N ALA A 104 15.87 13.99 -8.77
CA ALA A 104 15.52 12.74 -8.10
C ALA A 104 14.15 12.22 -8.56
N GLN A 105 13.15 13.10 -8.74
CA GLN A 105 11.84 12.73 -9.26
C GLN A 105 11.91 12.25 -10.72
N ALA A 106 12.69 12.91 -11.58
CA ALA A 106 12.91 12.48 -12.95
C ALA A 106 13.61 11.10 -13.02
N GLU A 107 14.56 10.83 -12.13
CA GLU A 107 15.22 9.53 -12.04
C GLU A 107 14.28 8.42 -11.55
N ALA A 108 13.42 8.71 -10.56
CA ALA A 108 12.43 7.77 -10.06
C ALA A 108 11.40 7.39 -11.13
N THR A 109 10.85 8.37 -11.84
CA THR A 109 9.91 8.13 -12.96
C THR A 109 10.57 7.36 -14.09
N ALA A 110 11.82 7.67 -14.46
CA ALA A 110 12.57 6.90 -15.45
C ALA A 110 12.79 5.44 -15.02
N ARG A 111 13.11 5.18 -13.75
CA ARG A 111 13.20 3.81 -13.20
C ARG A 111 11.86 3.07 -13.27
N GLU A 112 10.76 3.75 -12.99
CA GLU A 112 9.42 3.17 -13.08
C GLU A 112 9.04 2.82 -14.53
N HIS A 113 9.30 3.70 -15.48
CA HIS A 113 9.10 3.41 -16.90
C HIS A 113 10.00 2.26 -17.40
N ALA A 114 11.24 2.18 -16.91
CA ALA A 114 12.13 1.07 -17.20
C ALA A 114 11.64 -0.26 -16.60
N SER A 115 11.01 -0.22 -15.41
CA SER A 115 10.43 -1.41 -14.77
C SER A 115 9.11 -1.83 -15.42
N LYS A 116 8.29 -0.88 -15.91
CA LYS A 116 7.06 -1.15 -16.70
C LYS A 116 7.36 -1.89 -18.02
N LYS A 117 8.55 -1.74 -18.63
CA LYS A 117 8.96 -2.59 -19.78
C LYS A 117 9.17 -4.07 -19.41
N ARG A 118 9.30 -4.38 -18.12
CA ARG A 118 9.24 -5.75 -17.58
C ARG A 118 7.84 -6.09 -17.06
N GLN A 119 6.78 -5.50 -17.61
CA GLN A 119 5.41 -5.97 -17.40
C GLN A 119 5.41 -7.48 -17.63
N ARG A 120 5.33 -8.21 -16.52
CA ARG A 120 5.19 -9.66 -16.48
C ARG A 120 4.04 -9.96 -17.42
N GLY A 121 4.32 -10.71 -18.48
CA GLY A 121 3.39 -10.88 -19.60
C GLY A 121 1.98 -11.10 -19.07
N SER A 122 1.04 -10.26 -19.55
CA SER A 122 -0.38 -10.36 -19.20
C SER A 122 -0.77 -11.83 -19.14
N TYR A 123 -1.35 -12.25 -18.02
CA TYR A 123 -1.66 -13.65 -17.75
C TYR A 123 -2.50 -14.20 -18.90
N LYS A 124 -1.89 -14.99 -19.80
CA LYS A 124 -2.54 -15.55 -21.00
C LYS A 124 -3.50 -16.70 -20.67
N GLY A 125 -3.93 -16.80 -19.42
CA GLY A 125 -4.66 -17.94 -18.90
C GLY A 125 -3.76 -19.15 -18.63
N ASN A 126 -4.36 -20.14 -17.97
CA ASN A 126 -3.73 -21.43 -17.73
C ASN A 126 -3.42 -22.14 -19.05
N THR A 127 -2.19 -22.63 -19.19
CA THR A 127 -1.79 -23.44 -20.34
C THR A 127 -2.66 -24.71 -20.45
N PRO A 128 -2.85 -25.29 -21.65
CA PRO A 128 -3.63 -26.52 -21.83
C PRO A 128 -3.20 -27.66 -20.89
N ARG A 129 -1.89 -27.78 -20.65
CA ARG A 129 -1.31 -28.73 -19.70
C ARG A 129 -1.80 -28.50 -18.27
N THR A 130 -1.84 -27.24 -17.83
CA THR A 130 -2.32 -26.87 -16.49
C THR A 130 -3.81 -27.15 -16.35
N LYS A 131 -4.61 -26.86 -17.38
CA LYS A 131 -6.05 -27.20 -17.41
C LYS A 131 -6.28 -28.71 -17.31
N PHE A 132 -5.52 -29.51 -18.06
CA PHE A 132 -5.62 -30.97 -18.01
C PHE A 132 -5.24 -31.53 -16.63
N HIS A 133 -4.17 -31.01 -16.03
CA HIS A 133 -3.75 -31.40 -14.68
C HIS A 133 -4.80 -31.03 -13.63
N HIS A 134 -5.40 -29.84 -13.72
CA HIS A 134 -6.49 -29.43 -12.83
C HIS A 134 -7.72 -30.33 -12.99
N ALA A 135 -8.12 -30.65 -14.23
CA ALA A 135 -9.22 -31.57 -14.50
C ALA A 135 -8.95 -32.98 -13.94
N ALA A 136 -7.72 -33.50 -14.09
CA ALA A 136 -7.32 -34.79 -13.53
C ALA A 136 -7.38 -34.79 -11.98
N LYS A 137 -6.93 -33.71 -11.33
CA LYS A 137 -7.07 -33.54 -9.88
C LYS A 137 -8.53 -33.49 -9.43
N CYS A 138 -9.38 -32.73 -10.14
CA CYS A 138 -10.82 -32.70 -9.85
C CYS A 138 -11.45 -34.09 -9.97
N ARG A 139 -11.10 -34.86 -11.01
CA ARG A 139 -11.59 -36.25 -11.18
C ARG A 139 -11.15 -37.16 -10.04
N LYS A 140 -9.88 -37.07 -9.61
CA LYS A 140 -9.36 -37.85 -8.47
C LYS A 140 -10.09 -37.50 -7.17
N PHE A 141 -10.24 -36.21 -6.88
CA PHE A 141 -10.95 -35.74 -5.69
C PHE A 141 -12.40 -36.24 -5.65
N VAL A 142 -13.10 -36.22 -6.79
CA VAL A 142 -14.47 -36.78 -6.89
C VAL A 142 -14.48 -38.29 -6.71
N ALA A 143 -13.49 -39.01 -7.27
CA ALA A 143 -13.36 -40.46 -7.08
C ALA A 143 -13.09 -40.85 -5.61
N GLU A 144 -12.44 -39.98 -4.85
CA GLU A 144 -12.21 -40.12 -3.39
C GLU A 144 -13.44 -39.74 -2.54
N GLY A 145 -14.57 -39.39 -3.17
CA GLY A 145 -15.81 -39.02 -2.49
C GLY A 145 -15.94 -37.52 -2.17
N GLY A 146 -15.00 -36.70 -2.65
CA GLY A 146 -15.05 -35.24 -2.49
C GLY A 146 -16.17 -34.58 -3.30
N LYS A 147 -16.84 -33.58 -2.73
CA LYS A 147 -17.85 -32.76 -3.43
C LYS A 147 -17.23 -31.46 -3.92
N LEU A 148 -17.29 -31.20 -5.22
CA LEU A 148 -16.81 -29.94 -5.80
C LEU A 148 -17.78 -28.79 -5.49
N ILE A 149 -17.24 -27.57 -5.33
CA ILE A 149 -18.04 -26.35 -5.14
C ILE A 149 -19.06 -26.16 -6.28
N THR A 150 -18.72 -26.59 -7.51
CA THR A 150 -19.64 -26.55 -8.65
C THR A 150 -20.92 -27.37 -8.42
N ASN A 151 -20.87 -28.41 -7.58
CA ASN A 151 -22.04 -29.23 -7.26
C ASN A 151 -22.97 -28.55 -6.26
N TRP A 152 -22.47 -27.58 -5.48
CA TRP A 152 -23.28 -26.78 -4.55
C TRP A 152 -24.14 -25.75 -5.29
N PHE A 153 -23.68 -25.31 -6.45
CA PHE A 153 -24.43 -24.42 -7.35
C PHE A 153 -25.10 -25.18 -8.50
N GLY A 154 -25.37 -26.48 -8.30
CA GLY A 154 -26.14 -27.26 -9.25
C GLY A 154 -27.42 -26.50 -9.58
N LYS A 155 -27.60 -26.16 -10.86
CA LYS A 155 -28.82 -25.52 -11.34
C LYS A 155 -29.96 -26.45 -10.94
N VAL A 156 -30.84 -25.98 -10.05
CA VAL A 156 -32.12 -26.61 -9.80
C VAL A 156 -32.81 -26.67 -11.16
N THR A 157 -32.81 -27.84 -11.78
CA THR A 157 -33.55 -28.06 -13.02
C THR A 157 -35.02 -27.90 -12.67
N PRO A 158 -35.75 -26.92 -13.24
CA PRO A 158 -37.15 -26.62 -12.88
C PRO A 158 -38.18 -27.69 -13.29
N SER A 159 -37.78 -28.96 -13.39
CA SER A 159 -38.52 -30.00 -14.11
C SER A 159 -39.29 -30.99 -13.23
N GLU A 160 -39.27 -30.85 -11.90
CA GLU A 160 -40.05 -31.69 -10.99
C GLU A 160 -40.83 -30.83 -9.99
N TYR A 161 -41.81 -30.10 -10.50
CA TYR A 161 -43.00 -29.74 -9.72
C TYR A 161 -44.18 -30.47 -10.37
N GLU A 162 -44.18 -31.80 -10.28
CA GLU A 162 -45.39 -32.58 -10.52
C GLU A 162 -46.26 -32.54 -9.27
N SER A 163 -47.39 -31.86 -9.41
CA SER A 163 -48.70 -32.07 -8.80
C SER A 163 -48.77 -32.66 -7.38
N GLY A 164 -49.15 -31.77 -6.44
CA GLY A 164 -50.12 -32.08 -5.38
C GLY A 164 -49.86 -31.39 -4.04
N PRO A 165 -50.85 -31.37 -3.12
CA PRO A 165 -52.26 -30.99 -3.27
C PRO A 165 -52.48 -29.50 -2.93
N ASP A 166 -53.70 -28.99 -3.11
CA ASP A 166 -54.14 -27.65 -2.67
C ASP A 166 -53.58 -27.27 -1.30
N ILE A 167 -52.59 -26.39 -1.28
CA ILE A 167 -52.15 -25.66 -0.09
C ILE A 167 -52.79 -24.29 -0.21
N GLU A 168 -53.68 -24.01 0.75
CA GLU A 168 -54.39 -22.76 0.97
C GLU A 168 -53.48 -21.54 0.72
N GLU A 169 -54.07 -20.55 0.03
CA GLU A 169 -53.53 -19.22 -0.26
C GLU A 169 -52.60 -18.69 0.83
N ILE A 170 -51.30 -18.84 0.60
CA ILE A 170 -50.29 -18.02 1.26
C ILE A 170 -50.36 -16.64 0.57
N PRO A 171 -50.61 -15.55 1.32
CA PRO A 171 -50.78 -14.23 0.74
C PRO A 171 -49.54 -13.86 -0.06
N THR A 172 -49.80 -13.51 -1.32
CA THR A 172 -48.88 -12.96 -2.31
C THR A 172 -47.75 -12.17 -1.64
N PRO A 173 -46.47 -12.56 -1.84
CA PRO A 173 -45.36 -11.77 -1.34
C PRO A 173 -45.46 -10.37 -1.94
N LEU A 174 -45.72 -9.40 -1.07
CA LEU A 174 -45.61 -7.98 -1.39
C LEU A 174 -44.33 -7.76 -2.19
N ALA A 175 -44.51 -7.13 -3.35
CA ALA A 175 -43.48 -6.76 -4.30
C ALA A 175 -42.19 -6.38 -3.55
N GLN A 176 -41.14 -7.17 -3.74
CA GLN A 176 -39.81 -6.77 -3.31
C GLN A 176 -39.55 -5.40 -3.94
N PRO A 177 -39.33 -4.34 -3.14
CA PRO A 177 -38.99 -3.04 -3.70
C PRO A 177 -37.75 -3.25 -4.55
N GLU A 178 -37.85 -2.87 -5.82
CA GLU A 178 -36.73 -2.88 -6.75
C GLU A 178 -35.57 -2.14 -6.07
N VAL A 179 -34.59 -2.90 -5.56
CA VAL A 179 -33.40 -2.33 -4.96
C VAL A 179 -32.75 -1.52 -6.09
N PRO A 180 -32.71 -0.17 -5.97
CA PRO A 180 -32.19 0.66 -7.04
C PRO A 180 -30.78 0.17 -7.36
N LYS A 181 -30.54 -0.18 -8.62
CA LYS A 181 -29.20 -0.48 -9.13
C LYS A 181 -28.35 0.76 -8.88
N ILE A 182 -27.64 0.79 -7.75
CA ILE A 182 -26.64 1.80 -7.47
C ILE A 182 -25.59 1.62 -8.57
N PRO A 183 -25.39 2.60 -9.47
CA PRO A 183 -24.36 2.49 -10.48
C PRO A 183 -23.03 2.31 -9.76
N GLU A 184 -22.34 1.21 -10.04
CA GLU A 184 -20.98 0.93 -9.57
C GLU A 184 -20.03 1.96 -10.21
N GLN A 185 -20.04 3.18 -9.68
CA GLN A 185 -19.10 4.25 -10.03
C GLN A 185 -17.78 4.00 -9.32
N ASN A 186 -17.14 2.87 -9.63
CA ASN A 186 -15.73 2.66 -9.32
C ASN A 186 -14.88 3.35 -10.39
N GLU A 187 -15.02 4.68 -10.52
CA GLU A 187 -14.06 5.48 -11.26
C GLU A 187 -12.74 5.44 -10.47
N THR A 188 -11.84 4.55 -10.88
CA THR A 188 -10.47 4.55 -10.40
C THR A 188 -9.85 5.90 -10.73
N VAL A 189 -9.70 6.73 -9.71
CA VAL A 189 -9.15 8.07 -9.81
C VAL A 189 -7.70 7.97 -10.29
N ASP A 190 -7.43 8.54 -11.45
CA ASP A 190 -6.09 8.67 -12.01
C ASP A 190 -5.37 9.82 -11.31
N TRP A 191 -4.79 9.54 -10.14
CA TRP A 191 -4.14 10.55 -9.29
C TRP A 191 -2.98 11.28 -9.98
N GLU A 192 -2.39 10.68 -11.02
CA GLU A 192 -1.34 11.29 -11.84
C GLU A 192 -1.84 12.46 -12.70
N LYS A 193 -3.16 12.62 -12.85
CA LYS A 193 -3.77 13.72 -13.63
C LYS A 193 -4.28 14.89 -12.81
N LEU A 194 -4.18 14.87 -11.49
CA LEU A 194 -4.46 16.05 -10.66
C LEU A 194 -3.28 17.02 -10.73
N ALA A 195 -3.08 17.65 -11.89
CA ALA A 195 -2.00 18.60 -12.09
C ALA A 195 -2.31 19.98 -11.48
N ASP A 196 -3.58 20.29 -11.23
CA ASP A 196 -3.99 21.59 -10.68
C ASP A 196 -4.37 21.46 -9.18
N PRO A 197 -3.64 22.13 -8.26
CA PRO A 197 -3.99 22.16 -6.84
C PRO A 197 -5.40 22.73 -6.60
N ALA A 198 -5.91 23.59 -7.49
CA ALA A 198 -7.27 24.11 -7.38
C ALA A 198 -8.33 23.01 -7.56
N GLU A 199 -8.12 22.10 -8.52
CA GLU A 199 -9.01 20.95 -8.73
C GLU A 199 -8.97 19.97 -7.55
N ALA A 200 -7.79 19.75 -6.96
CA ALA A 200 -7.63 18.93 -5.76
C ALA A 200 -8.42 19.50 -4.58
N CYS A 201 -8.33 20.81 -4.35
CA CYS A 201 -9.11 21.51 -3.33
C CYS A 201 -10.62 21.44 -3.60
N ALA A 202 -11.05 21.68 -4.85
CA ALA A 202 -12.46 21.57 -5.24
C ALA A 202 -13.01 20.16 -4.99
N ARG A 203 -12.22 19.13 -5.30
CA ARG A 203 -12.57 17.73 -5.08
C ARG A 203 -12.63 17.36 -3.60
N LEU A 204 -11.69 17.84 -2.79
CA LEU A 204 -11.75 17.67 -1.34
C LEU A 204 -13.01 18.33 -0.76
N ASN A 205 -13.32 19.55 -1.19
CA ASN A 205 -14.54 20.23 -0.78
C ASN A 205 -15.81 19.47 -1.19
N ALA A 206 -15.83 18.88 -2.40
CA ALA A 206 -16.93 18.03 -2.84
C ALA A 206 -17.08 16.78 -1.95
N LEU A 207 -15.96 16.12 -1.59
CA LEU A 207 -15.98 14.99 -0.65
C LEU A 207 -16.47 15.41 0.74
N PHE A 208 -16.08 16.58 1.24
CA PHE A 208 -16.57 17.10 2.52
C PHE A 208 -18.05 17.44 2.49
N ASN A 209 -18.56 17.96 1.37
CA ASN A 209 -20.00 18.20 1.20
C ASN A 209 -20.77 16.88 1.15
N GLU A 210 -20.28 15.88 0.42
CA GLU A 210 -20.85 14.52 0.43
C GLU A 210 -20.88 13.94 1.85
N LEU A 211 -19.82 14.18 2.64
CA LEU A 211 -19.72 13.75 4.03
C LEU A 211 -20.76 14.46 4.93
N LYS A 212 -20.98 15.76 4.74
CA LYS A 212 -22.03 16.51 5.44
C LYS A 212 -23.43 16.03 5.06
N ASP A 213 -23.67 15.76 3.78
CA ASP A 213 -24.95 15.22 3.32
C ASP A 213 -25.20 13.83 3.93
N LEU A 214 -24.17 12.98 3.98
CA LEU A 214 -24.21 11.70 4.69
C LEU A 214 -24.37 11.85 6.21
N GLU A 215 -23.98 12.97 6.80
CA GLU A 215 -24.22 13.24 8.21
C GLU A 215 -25.68 13.64 8.46
N ASN A 216 -26.25 14.44 7.57
CA ASN A 216 -27.66 14.83 7.59
C ASN A 216 -28.61 13.66 7.28
N HIS A 217 -28.17 12.72 6.44
CA HIS A 217 -28.93 11.53 6.05
C HIS A 217 -28.58 10.28 6.85
N ALA A 218 -27.55 10.31 7.68
CA ALA A 218 -27.15 9.13 8.44
C ALA A 218 -28.24 8.76 9.44
N GLU A 219 -28.65 7.50 9.34
CA GLU A 219 -29.40 6.77 10.35
C GLU A 219 -28.78 6.96 11.74
N ILE A 220 -29.63 6.77 12.75
CA ILE A 220 -29.36 6.84 14.18
C ILE A 220 -27.91 6.38 14.48
N PRO A 221 -27.09 7.21 15.15
CA PRO A 221 -25.69 6.88 15.42
C PRO A 221 -25.61 5.50 16.05
N THR A 222 -24.78 4.64 15.45
CA THR A 222 -24.64 3.27 15.95
C THR A 222 -24.03 3.31 17.35
N LYS A 223 -24.27 2.27 18.17
CA LYS A 223 -23.69 2.19 19.52
C LYS A 223 -22.16 2.28 19.49
N SER A 224 -21.52 1.77 18.44
CA SER A 224 -20.08 1.91 18.21
C SER A 224 -19.69 3.36 17.90
N ASP A 225 -20.44 4.07 17.05
CA ASP A 225 -20.19 5.50 16.80
C ASP A 225 -20.29 6.33 18.10
N ALA A 226 -21.27 6.04 18.96
CA ALA A 226 -21.41 6.70 20.25
C ALA A 226 -20.23 6.39 21.20
N ALA A 227 -19.79 5.13 21.25
CA ALA A 227 -18.62 4.73 22.04
C ALA A 227 -17.33 5.39 21.53
N LEU A 228 -17.16 5.48 20.21
CA LEU A 228 -15.98 6.08 19.58
C LEU A 228 -15.95 7.61 19.72
N ASN A 229 -17.11 8.26 19.67
CA ASN A 229 -17.23 9.69 19.99
C ASN A 229 -17.01 10.00 21.48
N ALA A 230 -17.14 8.99 22.35
CA ALA A 230 -16.85 9.11 23.77
C ALA A 230 -15.36 8.91 24.10
N LEU A 231 -14.52 8.45 23.16
CA LEU A 231 -13.08 8.40 23.36
C LEU A 231 -12.52 9.80 23.53
N HIS A 232 -11.76 9.98 24.60
CA HIS A 232 -11.24 11.29 24.98
C HIS A 232 -9.75 11.40 24.67
N SER A 233 -9.20 12.62 24.80
CA SER A 233 -7.76 12.88 24.66
C SER A 233 -6.88 11.98 25.53
N LYS A 234 -7.44 11.46 26.63
CA LYS A 234 -6.75 10.55 27.56
C LYS A 234 -6.47 9.17 26.98
N ASP A 235 -7.26 8.72 26.00
CA ASP A 235 -7.11 7.38 25.40
C ASP A 235 -6.12 7.36 24.24
N TRP A 236 -5.54 8.51 23.89
CA TRP A 236 -4.62 8.65 22.76
C TRP A 236 -3.41 7.72 22.84
N PRO A 237 -2.74 7.54 24.00
CA PRO A 237 -1.63 6.59 24.10
C PRO A 237 -2.06 5.15 23.79
N ALA A 238 -3.27 4.76 24.21
CA ALA A 238 -3.81 3.43 23.92
C ALA A 238 -4.13 3.26 22.43
N LEU A 239 -4.65 4.31 21.79
CA LEU A 239 -4.91 4.32 20.34
C LEU A 239 -3.61 4.29 19.51
N HIS A 240 -2.56 5.01 19.91
CA HIS A 240 -1.25 4.93 19.26
C HIS A 240 -0.66 3.51 19.38
N LYS A 241 -0.76 2.91 20.56
CA LYS A 241 -0.34 1.51 20.76
C LYS A 241 -1.13 0.54 19.88
N ALA A 242 -2.43 0.78 19.70
CA ALA A 242 -3.25 0.00 18.77
C ALA A 242 -2.82 0.20 17.31
N ALA A 243 -2.47 1.43 16.91
CA ALA A 243 -1.93 1.73 15.58
C ALA A 243 -0.60 1.00 15.31
N GLU A 244 0.31 0.98 16.28
CA GLU A 244 1.56 0.25 16.21
C GLU A 244 1.31 -1.26 16.08
N ALA A 245 0.40 -1.81 16.88
CA ALA A 245 0.03 -3.23 16.80
C ALA A 245 -0.58 -3.59 15.43
N LEU A 246 -1.46 -2.74 14.87
CA LEU A 246 -2.01 -2.91 13.53
C LEU A 246 -0.94 -2.80 12.44
N THR A 247 0.03 -1.90 12.60
CA THR A 247 1.18 -1.75 11.69
C THR A 247 2.08 -2.98 11.72
N LEU A 248 2.30 -3.58 12.89
CA LEU A 248 3.03 -4.83 13.00
C LEU A 248 2.27 -5.97 12.30
N ARG A 249 0.96 -6.04 12.49
CA ARG A 249 0.10 -7.06 11.86
C ARG A 249 0.04 -6.89 10.35
N SER A 250 -0.06 -5.68 9.81
CA SER A 250 -0.11 -5.47 8.36
C SER A 250 1.14 -5.97 7.64
N ARG A 251 2.29 -6.02 8.32
CA ARG A 251 3.54 -6.57 7.79
C ARG A 251 3.56 -8.11 7.74
N ASP A 252 2.64 -8.80 8.40
CA ASP A 252 2.60 -10.26 8.39
C ASP A 252 2.08 -10.81 7.05
N LYS A 253 2.98 -11.50 6.33
CA LYS A 253 2.70 -12.12 5.02
C LYS A 253 1.70 -13.28 5.10
N LYS A 254 1.42 -13.81 6.29
CA LYS A 254 0.43 -14.89 6.49
C LYS A 254 -1.00 -14.38 6.42
N ILE A 255 -1.20 -13.07 6.55
CA ILE A 255 -2.50 -12.44 6.47
C ILE A 255 -2.98 -12.42 5.01
N GLY A 256 -4.23 -12.85 4.79
CA GLY A 256 -4.84 -12.81 3.47
C GLY A 256 -5.01 -11.38 2.95
N VAL A 257 -4.97 -11.20 1.62
CA VAL A 257 -5.05 -9.90 0.96
C VAL A 257 -6.26 -9.07 1.42
N VAL A 258 -7.42 -9.70 1.64
CA VAL A 258 -8.63 -9.02 2.11
C VAL A 258 -8.46 -8.42 3.50
N LEU A 259 -7.92 -9.21 4.44
CA LEU A 259 -7.69 -8.72 5.80
C LEU A 259 -6.58 -7.66 5.82
N HIS A 260 -5.56 -7.82 4.99
CA HIS A 260 -4.51 -6.81 4.82
C HIS A 260 -5.09 -5.47 4.33
N THR A 261 -6.01 -5.48 3.35
CA THR A 261 -6.67 -4.26 2.90
C THR A 261 -7.52 -3.62 4.00
N GLN A 262 -8.21 -4.43 4.81
CA GLN A 262 -9.02 -3.92 5.92
C GLN A 262 -8.15 -3.33 7.05
N ILE A 263 -7.05 -3.99 7.43
CA ILE A 263 -6.09 -3.45 8.42
C ILE A 263 -5.51 -2.14 7.91
N SER A 264 -5.15 -2.07 6.63
CA SER A 264 -4.63 -0.83 6.02
C SER A 264 -5.67 0.30 6.05
N ALA A 265 -6.94 -0.02 5.84
CA ALA A 265 -8.04 0.94 5.93
C ALA A 265 -8.25 1.45 7.37
N MET A 266 -8.23 0.54 8.35
CA MET A 266 -8.31 0.87 9.78
C MET A 266 -7.13 1.73 10.22
N LEU A 267 -5.91 1.41 9.78
CA LEU A 267 -4.72 2.19 10.08
C LEU A 267 -4.80 3.59 9.48
N GLY A 268 -5.30 3.72 8.24
CA GLY A 268 -5.53 5.01 7.60
C GLY A 268 -6.56 5.86 8.35
N ALA A 269 -7.69 5.25 8.76
CA ALA A 269 -8.70 5.94 9.57
C ALA A 269 -8.15 6.36 10.93
N LEU A 270 -7.36 5.50 11.59
CA LEU A 270 -6.76 5.78 12.89
C LEU A 270 -5.72 6.91 12.82
N ASN A 271 -4.88 6.93 11.80
CA ASN A 271 -3.92 8.01 11.62
C ASN A 271 -4.59 9.35 11.35
N LEU A 272 -5.68 9.37 10.56
CA LEU A 272 -6.47 10.58 10.32
C LEU A 272 -7.20 11.06 11.58
N TYR A 273 -7.68 10.14 12.43
CA TYR A 273 -8.34 10.49 13.69
C TYR A 273 -7.37 11.01 14.76
N LEU A 274 -6.16 10.42 14.82
CA LEU A 274 -5.10 10.85 15.74
C LEU A 274 -4.35 12.09 15.27
N ASP A 275 -4.65 12.62 14.09
CA ASP A 275 -4.03 13.85 13.62
C ASP A 275 -4.68 15.07 14.30
N GLN A 276 -3.93 15.70 15.21
CA GLN A 276 -4.36 16.87 15.98
C GLN A 276 -4.76 18.06 15.10
N TYR A 277 -4.23 18.15 13.88
CA TYR A 277 -4.50 19.26 12.98
C TYR A 277 -5.84 19.11 12.26
N THR A 278 -6.29 17.88 12.01
CA THR A 278 -7.44 17.64 11.12
C THR A 278 -8.79 17.60 11.84
N LYS A 279 -8.81 17.44 13.17
CA LYS A 279 -10.02 17.38 14.01
C LYS A 279 -11.12 16.49 13.41
N PHE A 280 -10.75 15.43 12.69
CA PHE A 280 -11.72 14.56 12.07
C PHE A 280 -12.40 13.67 13.11
N THR A 281 -13.71 13.51 12.98
CA THR A 281 -14.42 12.47 13.73
C THR A 281 -14.04 11.10 13.20
N TRP A 282 -14.19 10.05 14.01
CA TRP A 282 -13.90 8.68 13.57
C TRP A 282 -14.68 8.29 12.30
N LYS A 283 -15.92 8.76 12.19
CA LYS A 283 -16.78 8.59 11.01
C LYS A 283 -16.19 9.25 9.77
N GLN A 284 -15.72 10.51 9.89
CA GLN A 284 -15.06 11.24 8.80
C GLN A 284 -13.77 10.55 8.36
N ALA A 285 -12.92 10.19 9.31
CA ALA A 285 -11.66 9.51 9.05
C ALA A 285 -11.87 8.15 8.34
N SER A 286 -12.83 7.35 8.80
CA SER A 286 -13.19 6.06 8.19
C SER A 286 -13.74 6.22 6.76
N PHE A 287 -14.54 7.27 6.52
CA PHE A 287 -15.06 7.58 5.19
C PHE A 287 -13.93 7.98 4.23
N LEU A 288 -13.03 8.87 4.65
CA LEU A 288 -11.87 9.27 3.85
C LEU A 288 -10.95 8.08 3.55
N ALA A 289 -10.71 7.21 4.54
CA ALA A 289 -9.93 5.99 4.35
C ALA A 289 -10.59 5.01 3.36
N ALA A 290 -11.91 4.85 3.39
CA ALA A 290 -12.62 4.05 2.41
C ALA A 290 -12.56 4.67 1.00
N ARG A 291 -12.76 5.98 0.88
CA ARG A 291 -12.75 6.70 -0.40
C ARG A 291 -11.37 6.71 -1.06
N SER A 292 -10.28 6.84 -0.30
CA SER A 292 -8.92 6.75 -0.85
C SER A 292 -8.61 5.38 -1.45
N GLN A 293 -9.29 4.33 -0.98
CA GLN A 293 -9.24 2.97 -1.54
C GLN A 293 -10.24 2.74 -2.68
N GLY A 294 -10.99 3.76 -3.11
CA GLY A 294 -12.06 3.64 -4.09
C GLY A 294 -13.21 2.76 -3.62
N LYS A 295 -13.52 2.78 -2.31
CA LYS A 295 -14.59 1.98 -1.70
C LYS A 295 -15.80 2.83 -1.33
N SER A 296 -16.94 2.16 -1.16
CA SER A 296 -18.24 2.78 -0.84
C SER A 296 -18.39 3.13 0.65
N VAL A 297 -19.46 3.87 0.96
CA VAL A 297 -19.84 4.23 2.34
C VAL A 297 -20.07 3.01 3.23
N SER A 298 -20.65 1.93 2.68
CA SER A 298 -20.82 0.67 3.42
C SER A 298 -19.48 0.05 3.81
N HIS A 299 -18.42 0.28 3.03
CA HIS A 299 -17.08 -0.14 3.43
C HIS A 299 -16.56 0.71 4.59
N ALA A 300 -16.79 2.02 4.57
CA ALA A 300 -16.46 2.90 5.69
C ALA A 300 -17.18 2.49 6.99
N GLN A 301 -18.41 1.98 6.90
CA GLN A 301 -19.12 1.42 8.06
C GLN A 301 -18.47 0.14 8.60
N ARG A 302 -17.88 -0.71 7.75
CA ARG A 302 -17.16 -1.92 8.19
C ARG A 302 -15.78 -1.66 8.77
N ILE A 303 -15.20 -0.50 8.50
CA ILE A 303 -13.95 -0.06 9.13
C ILE A 303 -14.19 0.31 10.60
N ARG A 304 -15.39 0.81 10.90
CA ARG A 304 -15.86 1.13 12.26
C ARG A 304 -16.29 -0.13 13.01
#